data_AF-A0A317NAI2-F1
#
_entry.id   AF-A0A317NAI2-F1
#
_cell.length_a   1.000
_cell.length_b   1.000
_cell.length_c   1.000
_cell.angle_alpha   90.00
_cell.angle_beta   90.00
_cell.angle_gamma   90.00
#
_symmetry.space_group_name_H-M   'P 1'
#
loop_
_entity.id
_entity.type
_entity.pdbx_description
1 polymer ?
#
loop_
_entity_poly.entity_id
_entity_poly.type
_entity_poly.pdbx_seq_one_letter_code
_entity_poly.pdbx_strand_id
1 'polypeptide(L)'
;MAGEDETPGAAFAMVPDDVTDAGVYIQQVAESLINGLGTLDREVSTVLDSWTGAAAEAFGDGWTETKKGAADVLNALTTMGELLGIASNAVASQDISNSDALSSLDLPQLNM
;
A
#
# COMPACT_ATOMS: atom_id res chain seq x y z
N MET A 1 -44.20 9.44 5.63
CA MET A 1 -44.11 8.01 6.01
C MET A 1 -42.85 7.46 5.36
N ALA A 2 -42.00 6.81 6.18
CA ALA A 2 -40.83 5.96 5.87
C ALA A 2 -39.80 6.50 4.86
N GLY A 3 -38.53 6.78 5.18
CA GLY A 3 -37.68 6.24 6.24
C GLY A 3 -36.87 5.05 5.70
N GLU A 4 -35.69 5.37 5.18
CA GLU A 4 -34.46 4.56 5.15
C GLU A 4 -34.54 3.13 4.56
N ASP A 5 -34.06 2.98 3.33
CA ASP A 5 -33.66 1.69 2.74
C ASP A 5 -32.15 1.67 2.43
N GLU A 6 -31.36 2.33 3.28
CA GLU A 6 -29.91 2.19 3.29
C GLU A 6 -29.57 1.15 4.34
N THR A 7 -29.41 -0.11 3.90
CA THR A 7 -28.90 -1.19 4.77
C THR A 7 -27.51 -0.78 5.28
N PRO A 8 -27.33 -0.40 6.57
CA PRO A 8 -26.09 0.21 7.05
C PRO A 8 -24.88 -0.73 7.05
N GLY A 9 -25.09 -2.03 6.76
CA GLY A 9 -24.04 -3.05 6.74
C GLY A 9 -23.34 -3.24 5.38
N ALA A 10 -23.97 -2.85 4.26
CA ALA A 10 -23.38 -3.07 2.93
C ALA A 10 -22.33 -2.01 2.56
N ALA A 11 -22.43 -0.80 3.12
CA ALA A 11 -21.53 0.32 2.82
C ALA A 11 -20.17 0.23 3.55
N PHE A 12 -19.96 -0.74 4.44
CA PHE A 12 -18.77 -0.85 5.28
C PHE A 12 -18.07 -2.22 5.22
N ALA A 13 -18.42 -3.07 4.26
CA ALA A 13 -17.65 -4.27 3.97
C ALA A 13 -16.46 -3.88 3.08
N MET A 14 -15.34 -3.49 3.69
CA MET A 14 -14.06 -3.53 3.01
C MET A 14 -13.87 -4.96 2.50
N VAL A 15 -13.81 -5.16 1.19
CA VAL A 15 -13.55 -6.48 0.62
C VAL A 15 -12.09 -6.81 0.99
N PRO A 16 -11.84 -7.88 1.77
CA PRO A 16 -10.47 -8.23 2.19
C PRO A 16 -9.49 -8.37 1.02
N ASP A 17 -10.01 -8.76 -0.15
CA ASP A 17 -9.27 -8.88 -1.39
C ASP A 17 -8.73 -7.51 -1.87
N ASP A 18 -9.52 -6.43 -1.78
CA ASP A 18 -9.10 -5.09 -2.21
C ASP A 18 -7.91 -4.55 -1.39
N VAL A 19 -7.88 -4.85 -0.09
CA VAL A 19 -6.77 -4.48 0.81
C VAL A 19 -5.50 -5.25 0.45
N THR A 20 -5.67 -6.52 0.14
CA THR A 20 -4.57 -7.41 -0.25
C THR A 20 -3.99 -6.98 -1.58
N ASP A 21 -4.84 -6.69 -2.56
CA ASP A 21 -4.44 -6.19 -3.88
C ASP A 21 -3.73 -4.84 -3.79
N ALA A 22 -4.23 -3.92 -2.96
CA ALA A 22 -3.56 -2.65 -2.71
C ALA A 22 -2.15 -2.85 -2.09
N GLY A 23 -2.02 -3.79 -1.15
CA GLY A 23 -0.73 -4.13 -0.54
C GLY A 23 0.27 -4.68 -1.55
N VAL A 24 -0.16 -5.61 -2.40
CA VAL A 24 0.65 -6.17 -3.49
C VAL A 24 1.08 -5.08 -4.47
N TYR A 25 0.16 -4.20 -4.87
CA TYR A 25 0.45 -3.10 -5.78
C TYR A 25 1.51 -2.15 -5.20
N ILE A 26 1.39 -1.76 -3.94
CA ILE A 26 2.38 -0.91 -3.26
C ILE A 26 3.76 -1.55 -3.25
N GLN A 27 3.83 -2.86 -2.98
CA GLN A 27 5.10 -3.59 -3.03
C GLN A 27 5.73 -3.54 -4.44
N GLN A 28 4.95 -3.80 -5.48
CA GLN A 28 5.42 -3.77 -6.87
C GLN A 28 5.93 -2.38 -7.29
N VAL A 29 5.25 -1.32 -6.85
CA VAL A 29 5.68 0.06 -7.10
C VAL A 29 6.99 0.36 -6.38
N ALA A 30 7.13 -0.06 -5.11
CA ALA A 30 8.36 0.12 -4.35
C ALA A 30 9.55 -0.62 -4.99
N GLU A 31 9.37 -1.87 -5.40
CA GLU A 31 10.39 -2.66 -6.09
C GLU A 31 10.80 -2.01 -7.42
N SER A 32 9.82 -1.55 -8.20
CA SER A 32 10.08 -0.84 -9.47
C SER A 32 10.89 0.44 -9.25
N LEU A 33 10.57 1.20 -8.20
CA LEU A 33 11.28 2.43 -7.85
C LEU A 33 12.73 2.14 -7.42
N ILE A 34 12.97 1.14 -6.57
CA ILE A 34 14.32 0.74 -6.14
C ILE A 34 15.17 0.34 -7.35
N ASN A 35 14.63 -0.51 -8.22
CA ASN A 35 15.34 -1.02 -9.39
C ASN A 35 15.66 0.10 -10.40
N GLY A 36 14.69 0.99 -10.64
CA GLY A 36 14.86 2.16 -11.50
C GLY A 36 15.93 3.11 -10.95
N LEU A 37 15.86 3.43 -9.64
CA LEU A 37 16.81 4.33 -8.99
C LEU A 37 18.24 3.78 -9.03
N GLY A 38 18.42 2.47 -8.77
CA GLY A 38 19.73 1.83 -8.84
C GLY A 38 20.30 1.77 -10.26
N THR A 39 19.44 1.70 -11.28
CA THR A 39 19.88 1.79 -12.69
C THR A 39 20.33 3.20 -13.03
N LEU A 40 19.51 4.20 -12.70
CA LEU A 40 19.84 5.60 -12.92
C LEU A 40 21.09 6.02 -12.16
N ASP A 41 21.30 5.56 -10.93
CA ASP A 41 22.49 5.94 -10.14
C ASP A 41 23.79 5.50 -10.83
N ARG A 42 23.81 4.29 -11.42
CA ARG A 42 24.95 3.80 -12.22
C ARG A 42 25.15 4.61 -13.50
N GLU A 43 24.07 4.92 -14.22
CA GLU A 43 24.13 5.72 -15.44
C GLU A 43 24.63 7.14 -15.16
N VAL A 44 24.10 7.78 -14.12
CA VAL A 44 24.49 9.11 -13.68
C VAL A 44 25.96 9.13 -13.24
N SER A 45 26.40 8.16 -12.43
CA SER A 45 27.81 8.04 -12.06
C SER A 45 28.71 7.92 -13.29
N THR A 46 28.33 7.09 -14.26
CA THR A 46 29.10 6.88 -15.50
C THR A 46 29.22 8.17 -16.31
N VAL A 47 28.14 8.94 -16.41
CA VAL A 47 28.15 10.24 -17.12
C VAL A 47 29.04 11.25 -16.40
N LEU A 48 28.89 11.36 -15.07
CA LEU A 48 29.65 12.32 -14.25
C LEU A 48 31.15 11.98 -14.12
N ASP A 49 31.56 10.75 -14.41
CA ASP A 49 33.00 10.39 -14.49
C ASP A 49 33.73 11.10 -15.64
N SER A 50 33.03 11.44 -16.73
CA SER A 50 33.61 12.06 -17.93
C SER A 50 33.15 13.50 -18.16
N TRP A 51 31.97 13.86 -17.65
CA TRP A 51 31.42 15.19 -17.75
C TRP A 51 31.82 16.04 -16.55
N THR A 52 32.49 17.17 -16.80
CA THR A 52 33.03 18.04 -15.75
C THR A 52 32.60 19.50 -15.93
N GLY A 53 32.81 20.30 -14.88
CA GLY A 53 32.48 21.72 -14.83
C GLY A 53 31.17 22.00 -14.08
N ALA A 54 30.83 23.29 -13.94
CA ALA A 54 29.73 23.75 -13.08
C ALA A 54 28.36 23.11 -13.39
N ALA A 55 28.09 22.77 -14.66
CA ALA A 55 26.85 22.11 -15.03
C ALA A 55 26.79 20.64 -14.55
N ALA A 56 27.92 19.94 -14.55
CA ALA A 56 28.03 18.57 -14.03
C ALA A 56 27.87 18.56 -12.50
N GLU A 57 28.47 19.54 -11.81
CA GLU A 57 28.29 19.73 -10.36
C GLU A 57 26.82 19.98 -10.01
N ALA A 58 26.18 20.94 -10.66
CA ALA A 58 24.76 21.23 -10.43
C ALA A 58 23.84 20.04 -10.73
N PHE A 59 24.17 19.24 -11.75
CA PHE A 59 23.44 18.01 -12.05
C PHE A 59 23.64 16.95 -10.96
N GLY A 60 24.87 16.76 -10.46
CA GLY A 60 25.18 15.84 -9.36
C GLY A 60 24.47 16.22 -8.05
N ASP A 61 24.39 17.51 -7.74
CA ASP A 61 23.62 18.02 -6.60
C ASP A 61 22.13 17.72 -6.78
N GLY A 62 21.58 18.01 -7.96
CA GLY A 62 20.19 17.69 -8.30
C GLY A 62 19.88 16.18 -8.24
N TRP A 63 20.84 15.34 -8.64
CA TRP A 63 20.72 13.90 -8.53
C TRP A 63 20.71 13.44 -7.06
N THR A 64 21.54 14.05 -6.21
CA THR A 64 21.55 13.77 -4.78
C THR A 64 20.21 14.12 -4.13
N GLU A 65 19.62 15.27 -4.46
CA GLU A 65 18.29 15.64 -3.97
C GLU A 65 17.20 14.70 -4.50
N THR A 66 17.30 14.29 -5.77
CA THR A 66 16.38 13.30 -6.36
C THR A 66 16.41 11.97 -5.60
N LYS A 67 17.60 11.47 -5.25
CA LYS A 67 17.74 10.25 -4.44
C LYS A 67 17.11 10.38 -3.05
N LYS A 68 17.23 11.56 -2.45
CA LYS A 68 16.59 11.86 -1.17
C LYS A 68 15.07 11.82 -1.28
N GLY A 69 14.50 12.49 -2.29
CA GLY A 69 13.05 12.43 -2.54
C GLY A 69 12.55 11.02 -2.85
N ALA A 70 13.34 10.22 -3.58
CA ALA A 70 13.01 8.81 -3.82
C ALA A 70 13.00 7.97 -2.53
N ALA A 71 13.91 8.26 -1.58
CA ALA A 71 13.90 7.63 -0.26
C ALA A 71 12.64 8.01 0.54
N ASP A 72 12.20 9.26 0.46
CA ASP A 72 10.96 9.71 1.11
C ASP A 72 9.73 8.98 0.55
N VAL A 73 9.66 8.80 -0.77
CA VAL A 73 8.59 8.01 -1.41
C VAL A 73 8.63 6.54 -0.98
N LEU A 74 9.82 5.93 -0.93
CA LEU A 74 9.98 4.54 -0.47
C LEU A 74 9.54 4.35 0.99
N ASN A 75 9.86 5.30 1.86
CA ASN A 75 9.40 5.30 3.24
C ASN A 75 7.87 5.39 3.30
N ALA A 76 7.26 6.28 2.52
CA ALA A 76 5.81 6.39 2.45
C ALA A 76 5.13 5.11 1.95
N LEU A 77 5.67 4.47 0.90
CA LEU A 77 5.19 3.20 0.39
C LEU A 77 5.29 2.09 1.44
N THR A 78 6.39 2.06 2.21
CA THR A 78 6.57 1.10 3.31
C THR A 78 5.51 1.31 4.39
N THR A 79 5.28 2.56 4.83
CA THR A 79 4.23 2.88 5.80
C THR A 79 2.84 2.49 5.30
N MET A 80 2.54 2.71 4.01
CA MET A 80 1.26 2.27 3.44
C MET A 80 1.12 0.75 3.48
N GLY A 81 2.18 0.01 3.14
CA GLY A 81 2.19 -1.46 3.23
C GLY A 81 1.93 -1.97 4.65
N GLU A 82 2.56 -1.36 5.67
CA GLU A 82 2.34 -1.68 7.08
C GLU A 82 0.89 -1.44 7.50
N LEU A 83 0.32 -0.28 7.15
CA LEU A 83 -1.06 0.07 7.49
C LEU A 83 -2.09 -0.86 6.84
N LEU A 84 -1.86 -1.25 5.58
CA LEU A 84 -2.71 -2.21 4.89
C LEU A 84 -2.63 -3.60 5.52
N GLY A 85 -1.43 -4.03 5.94
CA GLY A 85 -1.26 -5.27 6.70
C GLY A 85 -2.02 -5.27 8.03
N ILE A 86 -1.99 -4.14 8.76
CA ILE A 86 -2.75 -3.96 10.00
C ILE A 86 -4.27 -4.02 9.72
N ALA A 87 -4.74 -3.33 8.69
CA ALA A 87 -6.15 -3.31 8.31
C ALA A 87 -6.66 -4.71 7.92
N SER A 88 -5.90 -5.44 7.10
CA SER A 88 -6.22 -6.82 6.69
C SER A 88 -6.37 -7.76 7.91
N ASN A 89 -5.43 -7.70 8.86
CA ASN A 89 -5.50 -8.48 10.10
C ASN A 89 -6.72 -8.12 10.98
N ALA A 90 -7.06 -6.83 11.07
CA ALA A 90 -8.22 -6.38 11.83
C ALA A 90 -9.54 -6.89 11.23
N VAL A 91 -9.67 -6.83 9.90
CA VAL A 91 -10.85 -7.34 9.17
C VAL A 91 -10.99 -8.86 9.35
N ALA A 92 -9.91 -9.63 9.17
CA ALA A 92 -9.93 -11.07 9.38
C ALA A 92 -10.32 -11.45 10.82
N SER A 93 -9.82 -10.72 11.81
CA SER A 93 -10.17 -10.95 13.22
C SER A 93 -11.64 -10.67 13.51
N GLN A 94 -12.19 -9.60 12.93
CA GLN A 94 -13.61 -9.26 13.07
C GLN A 94 -14.51 -10.30 12.40
N ASP A 95 -14.11 -10.82 11.24
CA ASP A 95 -14.87 -11.84 10.51
C ASP A 95 -14.94 -13.16 11.31
N ILE A 96 -13.81 -13.60 11.88
CA ILE A 96 -13.78 -14.76 12.79
C ILE A 96 -14.71 -14.53 13.99
N SER A 97 -14.62 -13.37 14.65
CA SER A 97 -15.48 -13.06 15.80
C SER A 97 -16.96 -13.03 15.44
N ASN A 98 -17.32 -12.53 14.25
CA ASN A 98 -18.70 -12.52 13.77
C ASN A 98 -19.19 -13.94 13.45
N SER A 99 -18.36 -14.76 12.80
CA SER A 99 -18.66 -16.16 12.51
C SER A 99 -18.88 -16.97 13.79
N ASP A 100 -18.04 -16.80 14.79
CA ASP A 100 -18.19 -17.43 16.11
C ASP A 100 -19.50 -16.99 16.79
N ALA A 101 -19.80 -15.68 16.77
CA ALA A 101 -21.04 -15.18 17.32
C ALA A 101 -22.28 -15.74 16.59
N LEU A 102 -22.26 -15.77 15.25
CA LEU A 102 -23.37 -16.28 14.45
C LEU A 102 -23.55 -17.79 14.60
N SER A 103 -22.47 -18.56 14.64
CA SER A 103 -22.52 -20.01 14.88
C SER A 103 -22.96 -20.37 16.30
N SER A 104 -22.80 -19.45 17.26
CA SER A 104 -23.30 -19.60 18.63
C SER A 104 -24.79 -19.31 18.79
N LEU A 105 -25.44 -18.71 17.79
CA LEU A 105 -26.88 -18.50 17.82
C LEU A 105 -27.58 -19.85 17.62
N ASP A 106 -28.28 -20.32 18.66
CA ASP A 106 -29.16 -21.48 18.59
C ASP A 106 -30.41 -21.10 17.79
N LEU A 107 -30.35 -21.27 16.47
CA LEU A 107 -31.43 -20.90 15.57
C LEU A 107 -32.54 -21.96 15.64
N PRO A 108 -33.80 -21.59 15.95
CA PRO A 108 -34.90 -22.54 15.99
C PRO A 108 -35.07 -23.20 14.62
N GLN A 109 -35.08 -24.54 14.60
CA GLN A 109 -35.30 -25.31 13.38
C GLN A 109 -36.68 -24.97 12.83
N LEU A 110 -36.73 -24.32 11.67
CA LEU A 110 -38.01 -24.08 11.00
C LEU A 110 -38.47 -25.41 10.40
N ASN A 111 -39.42 -26.06 11.09
CA ASN A 111 -40.15 -27.21 10.54
C ASN A 111 -40.88 -26.74 9.28
N MET A 112 -40.35 -27.09 8.10
CA MET A 112 -41.03 -27.06 6.82
C MET A 112 -41.62 -28.43 6.50
#